data_AF-A0A5C9D550-F1
#
_entry.id   AF-A0A5C9D550-F1
#
_cell.length_a   1.000
_cell.length_b   1.000
_cell.length_c   1.000
_cell.angle_alpha   90.00
_cell.angle_beta   90.00
_cell.angle_gamma   90.00
#
_symmetry.space_group_name_H-M   'P 1'
#
loop_
_entity.id
_entity.type
_entity.pdbx_description
1 polymer ?
#
loop_
_entity_poly.entity_id
_entity_poly.type
_entity_poly.pdbx_seq_one_letter_code
_entity_poly.pdbx_strand_id
1 'polypeptide(L)'
;MIKRIVEMNKVIVVPLGILTFLVVVLAGFRVKPAAFVPRALAEGKMEQIAIPQGLPAPVERYYKTIFGDTAPKVETVVFYGRCRIKPFGLWMHARFVFIHEAGRNYRHYIEATWFGLPLLKVNEGIVDGASFFEAPIGKSHDDPNTNQGANLALWAEAGWFPSLWISDPRVEWKAVDENTALLYVPYGDDRETFVVRFDPKSGKVDFLESMRYRESGEGKKKILWITRNESAPKSGSSGLATGTATWMDQGSPWAYFTLEKAIYNADVSEFLRGRGL
;
A
#
# COMPACT_ATOMS: atom_id res chain seq x y z
N MET A 1 49.86 -36.88 12.58
CA MET A 1 49.79 -35.40 12.61
C MET A 1 48.95 -34.83 11.46
N ILE A 2 49.21 -35.23 10.20
CA ILE A 2 48.52 -34.73 8.99
C ILE A 2 47.00 -34.96 9.00
N LYS A 3 46.51 -36.15 9.40
CA LYS A 3 45.07 -36.47 9.46
C LYS A 3 44.29 -35.56 10.42
N ARG A 4 44.92 -35.11 11.50
CA ARG A 4 44.33 -34.20 12.51
C ARG A 4 44.22 -32.76 11.98
N ILE A 5 45.18 -32.31 11.16
CA ILE A 5 45.16 -30.99 10.52
C ILE A 5 44.08 -30.93 9.42
N VAL A 6 43.93 -32.01 8.65
CA VAL A 6 42.89 -32.11 7.61
C VAL A 6 41.48 -32.14 8.23
N GLU A 7 41.27 -32.89 9.32
CA GLU A 7 40.00 -32.90 10.06
C GLU A 7 39.72 -31.53 10.70
N MET A 8 40.71 -30.89 11.32
CA MET A 8 40.58 -29.55 11.91
C MET A 8 40.26 -28.48 10.84
N ASN A 9 40.83 -28.59 9.63
CA ASN A 9 40.49 -27.73 8.50
C ASN A 9 39.05 -27.96 8.02
N LYS A 10 38.54 -29.19 7.99
CA LYS A 10 37.12 -29.45 7.65
C LYS A 10 36.16 -28.88 8.70
N VAL A 11 36.51 -28.97 9.98
CA VAL A 11 35.74 -28.41 11.11
C VAL A 11 35.63 -26.89 11.04
N ILE A 12 36.59 -26.19 10.41
CA ILE A 12 36.56 -24.73 10.26
C ILE A 12 36.01 -24.30 8.89
N VAL A 13 36.40 -24.98 7.82
CA VAL A 13 36.02 -24.62 6.44
C VAL A 13 34.54 -24.83 6.18
N VAL A 14 33.93 -25.90 6.70
CA VAL A 14 32.50 -26.16 6.48
C VAL A 14 31.63 -25.10 7.17
N PRO A 15 31.80 -24.79 8.47
CA PRO A 15 31.05 -23.71 9.10
C PRO A 15 31.31 -22.34 8.48
N LEU A 16 32.55 -22.03 8.08
CA LEU A 16 32.86 -20.78 7.40
C LEU A 16 32.18 -20.68 6.03
N GLY A 17 32.13 -21.79 5.28
CA GLY A 17 31.40 -21.89 4.03
C GLY A 17 29.90 -21.66 4.21
N ILE A 18 29.29 -22.29 5.22
CA ILE A 18 27.88 -22.10 5.56
C ILE A 18 27.62 -20.65 5.97
N LEU A 19 28.46 -20.08 6.83
CA LEU A 19 28.33 -18.68 7.26
C LEU A 19 28.43 -17.73 6.08
N THR A 20 29.40 -17.93 5.19
CA THR A 20 29.58 -17.13 3.98
C THR A 20 28.35 -17.22 3.08
N PHE A 21 27.83 -18.43 2.86
CA PHE A 21 26.61 -18.66 2.09
C PHE A 21 25.41 -17.92 2.70
N LEU A 22 25.20 -18.03 4.02
CA LEU A 22 24.13 -17.34 4.72
C LEU A 22 24.26 -15.82 4.61
N VAL A 23 25.47 -15.28 4.75
CA VAL A 23 25.74 -13.84 4.59
C VAL A 23 25.39 -13.37 3.18
N VAL A 24 25.78 -14.12 2.13
CA VAL A 24 25.45 -13.78 0.74
C VAL A 24 23.95 -13.83 0.48
N VAL A 25 23.27 -14.87 0.97
CA VAL A 25 21.81 -14.99 0.85
C VAL A 25 21.11 -13.82 1.54
N LEU A 26 21.52 -13.45 2.75
CA LEU A 26 20.94 -12.32 3.49
C LEU A 26 21.28 -10.96 2.86
N ALA A 27 22.47 -10.82 2.28
CA ALA A 27 22.89 -9.59 1.60
C ALA A 27 21.99 -9.28 0.39
N GLY A 28 21.54 -10.30 -0.34
CA GLY A 28 20.66 -10.11 -1.48
C GLY A 28 19.34 -9.42 -1.14
N PHE A 29 18.79 -9.64 0.06
CA PHE A 29 17.55 -8.97 0.51
C PHE A 29 17.75 -7.50 0.92
N ARG A 30 19.00 -7.00 0.97
CA ARG A 30 19.32 -5.59 1.27
C ARG A 30 19.48 -4.73 0.01
N VAL A 31 19.54 -5.32 -1.17
CA VAL A 31 19.71 -4.59 -2.43
C VAL A 31 18.37 -3.99 -2.87
N LYS A 32 18.33 -2.66 -3.03
CA LYS A 32 17.15 -1.96 -3.55
C LYS A 32 17.02 -2.25 -5.06
N PRO A 33 15.85 -2.66 -5.57
CA PRO A 33 15.64 -2.85 -7.00
C PRO A 33 15.64 -1.50 -7.74
N ALA A 34 15.91 -1.55 -9.05
CA ALA A 34 15.67 -0.43 -9.94
C ALA A 34 14.17 -0.11 -9.99
N ALA A 35 13.82 1.18 -10.09
CA ALA A 35 12.44 1.60 -10.29
C ALA A 35 11.85 0.96 -11.56
N PHE A 36 10.52 0.81 -11.60
CA PHE A 36 9.86 0.47 -12.86
C PHE A 36 10.03 1.60 -13.86
N VAL A 37 10.18 1.25 -15.13
CA VAL A 37 10.09 2.23 -16.22
C VAL A 37 8.62 2.59 -16.38
N PRO A 38 8.22 3.86 -16.16
CA PRO A 38 6.82 4.25 -16.28
C PRO A 38 6.32 4.07 -17.72
N ARG A 39 5.08 3.62 -17.88
CA ARG A 39 4.43 3.60 -19.20
C ARG A 39 4.23 5.05 -19.66
N ALA A 40 4.36 5.29 -20.96
CA ALA A 40 4.08 6.59 -21.55
C ALA A 40 2.56 6.80 -21.61
N LEU A 41 2.00 7.29 -20.50
CA LEU A 41 0.61 7.69 -20.38
C LEU A 41 0.52 9.21 -20.43
N ALA A 42 -0.46 9.72 -21.18
CA ALA A 42 -0.78 11.15 -21.17
C ALA A 42 -1.65 11.45 -19.93
N GLU A 43 -1.24 12.42 -19.13
CA GLU A 43 -2.08 12.91 -18.03
C GLU A 43 -3.34 13.57 -18.60
N GLY A 44 -4.47 13.31 -17.94
CA GLY A 44 -5.72 13.96 -18.27
C GLY A 44 -5.81 15.36 -17.68
N LYS A 45 -6.88 16.05 -18.03
CA LYS A 45 -7.20 17.36 -17.44
C LYS A 45 -7.40 17.21 -15.92
N MET A 46 -6.78 18.09 -15.16
CA MET A 46 -6.96 18.17 -13.71
C MET A 46 -7.99 19.24 -13.37
N GLU A 47 -9.25 18.84 -13.22
CA GLU A 47 -10.32 19.74 -12.79
C GLU A 47 -10.19 20.07 -11.31
N GLN A 48 -10.74 21.21 -10.90
CA GLN A 48 -10.78 21.62 -9.49
C GLN A 48 -12.22 21.51 -8.99
N ILE A 49 -12.38 20.98 -7.78
CA ILE A 49 -13.66 20.93 -7.06
C ILE A 49 -13.56 21.78 -5.80
N ALA A 50 -14.66 22.42 -5.43
CA ALA A 50 -14.73 23.11 -4.15
C ALA A 50 -14.70 22.10 -3.00
N ILE A 51 -14.04 22.45 -1.90
CA ILE A 51 -14.13 21.65 -0.67
C ILE A 51 -15.57 21.76 -0.13
N PRO A 52 -16.26 20.64 0.17
CA PRO A 52 -17.61 20.67 0.72
C PRO A 52 -17.68 21.44 2.04
N GLN A 53 -18.79 22.16 2.22
CA GLN A 53 -19.09 22.85 3.47
C GLN A 53 -19.67 21.88 4.49
N GLY A 54 -19.51 22.18 5.79
CA GLY A 54 -20.08 21.37 6.88
C GLY A 54 -19.35 20.06 7.15
N LEU A 55 -18.10 19.91 6.67
CA LEU A 55 -17.24 18.80 7.05
C LEU A 55 -16.94 18.84 8.56
N PRO A 56 -16.69 17.69 9.22
CA PRO A 56 -16.20 17.69 10.59
C PRO A 56 -14.95 18.55 10.74
N ALA A 57 -14.83 19.29 11.84
CA ALA A 57 -13.73 20.22 12.09
C ALA A 57 -12.31 19.68 11.78
N PRO A 58 -11.91 18.45 12.21
CA PRO A 58 -10.59 17.92 11.84
C PRO A 58 -10.42 17.68 10.34
N VAL A 59 -11.50 17.30 9.63
CA VAL A 59 -11.50 17.05 8.18
C VAL A 59 -11.39 18.37 7.41
N GLU A 60 -12.13 19.39 7.82
CA GLU A 60 -12.04 20.73 7.22
C GLU A 60 -10.63 21.31 7.36
N ARG A 61 -10.05 21.24 8.57
CA ARG A 61 -8.66 21.68 8.81
C ARG A 61 -7.67 20.94 7.93
N TYR A 62 -7.85 19.63 7.76
CA TYR A 62 -7.00 18.82 6.90
C TYR A 62 -7.02 19.33 5.46
N TYR A 63 -8.20 19.45 4.84
CA TYR A 63 -8.31 19.91 3.46
C TYR A 63 -7.81 21.33 3.27
N LYS A 64 -8.12 22.23 4.20
CA LYS A 64 -7.57 23.59 4.18
C LYS A 64 -6.04 23.61 4.23
N THR A 65 -5.44 22.69 4.98
CA THR A 65 -3.98 22.57 5.09
C THR A 65 -3.34 22.06 3.80
N ILE A 66 -3.95 21.09 3.12
CA ILE A 66 -3.34 20.46 1.94
C ILE A 66 -3.75 21.09 0.60
N PHE A 67 -4.92 21.72 0.51
CA PHE A 67 -5.50 22.22 -0.74
C PHE A 67 -6.05 23.65 -0.64
N GLY A 68 -6.25 24.20 0.56
CA GLY A 68 -6.93 25.49 0.71
C GLY A 68 -8.42 25.34 0.42
N ASP A 69 -8.92 26.08 -0.58
CA ASP A 69 -10.37 26.20 -0.87
C ASP A 69 -10.86 25.22 -1.95
N THR A 70 -9.95 24.67 -2.77
CA THR A 70 -10.30 23.76 -3.88
C THR A 70 -9.34 22.58 -3.95
N ALA A 71 -9.87 21.38 -4.19
CA ALA A 71 -9.09 20.16 -4.39
C ALA A 71 -9.04 19.74 -5.86
N PRO A 72 -7.93 19.10 -6.30
CA PRO A 72 -7.88 18.46 -7.61
C PRO A 72 -8.86 17.28 -7.68
N LYS A 73 -9.65 17.18 -8.75
CA LYS A 73 -10.50 16.02 -9.01
C LYS A 73 -9.67 14.91 -9.65
N VAL A 74 -9.33 13.90 -8.85
CA VAL A 74 -8.62 12.70 -9.30
C VAL A 74 -9.63 11.61 -9.64
N GLU A 75 -9.72 11.25 -10.91
CA GLU A 75 -10.58 10.19 -11.43
C GLU A 75 -9.80 8.88 -11.64
N THR A 76 -8.54 9.00 -12.05
CA THR A 76 -7.62 7.87 -12.16
C THR A 76 -6.24 8.29 -11.68
N VAL A 77 -5.45 7.32 -11.18
CA VAL A 77 -4.06 7.58 -10.84
C VAL A 77 -3.21 6.33 -11.00
N VAL A 78 -2.00 6.50 -11.53
CA VAL A 78 -0.96 5.45 -11.56
C VAL A 78 0.21 5.87 -10.69
N PHE A 79 0.46 5.09 -9.66
CA PHE A 79 1.58 5.26 -8.75
C PHE A 79 2.71 4.30 -9.10
N TYR A 80 3.92 4.84 -9.10
CA TYR A 80 5.16 4.08 -9.19
C TYR A 80 5.97 4.32 -7.93
N GLY A 81 6.59 3.26 -7.43
CA GLY A 81 7.50 3.42 -6.31
C GLY A 81 8.23 2.16 -5.90
N ARG A 82 8.86 2.26 -4.75
CA ARG A 82 9.60 1.18 -4.11
C ARG A 82 9.08 0.97 -2.72
N CYS A 83 9.11 -0.28 -2.28
CA CYS A 83 8.60 -0.66 -0.99
C CYS A 83 9.52 -1.65 -0.28
N ARG A 84 9.26 -1.86 1.00
CA ARG A 84 9.75 -3.01 1.76
C ARG A 84 8.55 -3.74 2.30
N ILE A 85 8.51 -5.05 2.12
CA ILE A 85 7.41 -5.90 2.59
C ILE A 85 7.96 -7.11 3.34
N LYS A 86 7.13 -7.72 4.19
CA LYS A 86 7.49 -8.84 5.05
C LYS A 86 6.53 -10.04 4.87
N PRO A 87 6.46 -10.66 3.68
CA PRO A 87 5.48 -11.72 3.40
C PRO A 87 5.68 -13.00 4.23
N PHE A 88 6.92 -13.29 4.67
CA PHE A 88 7.26 -14.50 5.44
C PHE A 88 8.05 -14.18 6.72
N GLY A 89 7.80 -13.03 7.34
CA GLY A 89 8.60 -12.57 8.50
C GLY A 89 9.97 -11.99 8.12
N LEU A 90 10.44 -12.17 6.89
CA LEU A 90 11.68 -11.59 6.37
C LEU A 90 11.40 -10.33 5.55
N TRP A 91 12.13 -9.24 5.84
CA TRP A 91 12.04 -8.01 5.06
C TRP A 91 12.68 -8.19 3.68
N MET A 92 11.91 -7.88 2.64
CA MET A 92 12.36 -7.88 1.26
C MET A 92 12.21 -6.49 0.67
N HIS A 93 13.19 -6.05 -0.13
CA HIS A 93 13.00 -4.89 -0.98
C HIS A 93 12.12 -5.25 -2.17
N ALA A 94 11.23 -4.34 -2.54
CA ALA A 94 10.28 -4.51 -3.60
C ALA A 94 10.09 -3.20 -4.39
N ARG A 95 9.44 -3.32 -5.54
CA ARG A 95 8.98 -2.21 -6.38
C ARG A 95 7.53 -2.44 -6.76
N PHE A 96 6.79 -1.37 -6.98
CA PHE A 96 5.36 -1.47 -7.26
C PHE A 96 4.89 -0.50 -8.34
N VAL A 97 3.80 -0.91 -9.00
CA VAL A 97 2.92 -0.04 -9.79
C VAL A 97 1.49 -0.25 -9.34
N PHE A 98 0.87 0.80 -8.81
CA PHE A 98 -0.53 0.76 -8.37
C PHE A 98 -1.37 1.63 -9.31
N ILE A 99 -2.50 1.12 -9.73
CA ILE A 99 -3.39 1.75 -10.71
C ILE A 99 -4.75 1.85 -10.06
N HIS A 100 -5.31 3.05 -10.00
CA HIS A 100 -6.64 3.28 -9.46
C HIS A 100 -7.54 3.90 -10.51
N GLU A 101 -8.77 3.40 -10.58
CA GLU A 101 -9.94 4.17 -10.95
C GLU A 101 -10.64 4.56 -9.64
N ALA A 102 -10.68 5.86 -9.35
CA ALA A 102 -10.96 6.38 -8.03
C ALA A 102 -12.34 5.91 -7.52
N GLY A 103 -12.36 5.36 -6.30
CA GLY A 103 -13.58 4.88 -5.63
C GLY A 103 -14.19 3.60 -6.21
N ARG A 104 -13.57 2.95 -7.20
CA ARG A 104 -14.18 1.83 -7.94
C ARG A 104 -13.26 0.62 -8.06
N ASN A 105 -12.14 0.79 -8.73
CA ASN A 105 -11.28 -0.31 -9.14
C ASN A 105 -9.83 0.01 -8.85
N TYR A 106 -9.04 -1.02 -8.56
CA TYR A 106 -7.60 -0.88 -8.58
C TYR A 106 -6.90 -2.17 -9.01
N ARG A 107 -5.64 -2.01 -9.41
CA ARG A 107 -4.71 -3.11 -9.60
C ARG A 107 -3.34 -2.74 -9.08
N HIS A 108 -2.75 -3.66 -8.33
CA HIS A 108 -1.39 -3.59 -7.84
C HIS A 108 -0.54 -4.63 -8.55
N TYR A 109 0.60 -4.17 -9.05
CA TYR A 109 1.69 -5.04 -9.45
C TYR A 109 2.89 -4.79 -8.54
N ILE A 110 3.35 -5.83 -7.84
CA ILE A 110 4.47 -5.73 -6.90
C ILE A 110 5.51 -6.80 -7.25
N GLU A 111 6.78 -6.41 -7.30
CA GLU A 111 7.90 -7.34 -7.42
C GLU A 111 8.77 -7.27 -6.17
N ALA A 112 8.72 -8.32 -5.34
CA ALA A 112 9.66 -8.51 -4.24
C ALA A 112 10.93 -9.19 -4.74
N THR A 113 12.08 -8.70 -4.31
CA THR A 113 13.35 -8.96 -4.99
C THR A 113 14.42 -9.57 -4.10
N TRP A 114 15.36 -10.26 -4.74
CA TRP A 114 16.63 -10.72 -4.18
C TRP A 114 17.75 -10.30 -5.13
N PHE A 115 18.75 -9.56 -4.64
CA PHE A 115 19.73 -8.85 -5.47
C PHE A 115 19.08 -7.94 -6.53
N GLY A 116 17.91 -7.37 -6.23
CA GLY A 116 17.15 -6.53 -7.16
C GLY A 116 16.43 -7.29 -8.28
N LEU A 117 16.58 -8.63 -8.36
CA LEU A 117 15.87 -9.48 -9.31
C LEU A 117 14.54 -9.97 -8.70
N PRO A 118 13.43 -9.98 -9.48
CA PRO A 118 12.13 -10.37 -8.97
C PRO A 118 12.08 -11.85 -8.60
N LEU A 119 11.77 -12.14 -7.33
CA LEU A 119 11.53 -13.48 -6.81
C LEU A 119 10.03 -13.76 -6.67
N LEU A 120 9.28 -12.76 -6.21
CA LEU A 120 7.82 -12.85 -6.05
C LEU A 120 7.19 -11.73 -6.85
N LYS A 121 6.36 -12.13 -7.83
CA LYS A 121 5.51 -11.22 -8.60
C LYS A 121 4.11 -11.35 -8.06
N VAL A 122 3.57 -10.27 -7.51
CA VAL A 122 2.22 -10.21 -6.98
C VAL A 122 1.38 -9.34 -7.90
N ASN A 123 0.28 -9.88 -8.36
CA ASN A 123 -0.75 -9.18 -9.10
C ASN A 123 -2.05 -9.31 -8.29
N GLU A 124 -2.52 -8.20 -7.72
CA GLU A 124 -3.72 -8.18 -6.90
C GLU A 124 -4.58 -6.97 -7.25
N GLY A 125 -5.85 -6.99 -6.88
CA GLY A 125 -6.74 -5.89 -7.20
C GLY A 125 -8.17 -6.12 -6.78
N ILE A 126 -9.00 -5.13 -7.07
CA ILE A 126 -10.46 -5.25 -7.11
C ILE A 126 -10.93 -4.65 -8.43
N VAL A 127 -11.68 -5.44 -9.20
CA VAL A 127 -12.23 -5.02 -10.48
C VAL A 127 -13.69 -5.43 -10.52
N ASP A 128 -14.56 -4.46 -10.80
CA ASP A 128 -16.01 -4.62 -10.88
C ASP A 128 -16.59 -5.30 -9.62
N GLY A 129 -16.02 -4.97 -8.44
CA GLY A 129 -16.43 -5.46 -7.12
C GLY A 129 -15.81 -6.80 -6.70
N ALA A 130 -15.16 -7.52 -7.60
CA ALA A 130 -14.50 -8.79 -7.32
C ALA A 130 -13.00 -8.58 -7.10
N SER A 131 -12.50 -9.03 -5.96
CA SER A 131 -11.06 -9.02 -5.68
C SER A 131 -10.34 -10.19 -6.33
N PHE A 132 -9.05 -10.03 -6.60
CA PHE A 132 -8.20 -11.11 -7.03
C PHE A 132 -6.81 -10.96 -6.43
N PHE A 133 -6.12 -12.08 -6.29
CA PHE A 133 -4.73 -12.18 -5.91
C PHE A 133 -4.08 -13.30 -6.71
N GLU A 134 -2.93 -13.01 -7.31
CA GLU A 134 -2.12 -13.96 -8.05
C GLU A 134 -0.64 -13.76 -7.69
N ALA A 135 -0.02 -14.79 -7.11
CA ALA A 135 1.41 -14.84 -6.86
C ALA A 135 1.92 -16.28 -6.95
N PRO A 136 3.25 -16.51 -7.05
CA PRO A 136 3.81 -17.86 -7.00
C PRO A 136 3.41 -18.68 -5.76
N ILE A 137 3.02 -18.00 -4.67
CA ILE A 137 2.67 -18.60 -3.39
C ILE A 137 1.18 -18.92 -3.24
N GLY A 138 0.33 -18.52 -4.19
CA GLY A 138 -1.10 -18.74 -4.09
C GLY A 138 -1.91 -17.83 -4.98
N LYS A 139 -3.19 -18.16 -5.08
CA LYS A 139 -4.19 -17.38 -5.81
C LYS A 139 -5.51 -17.37 -5.05
N SER A 140 -6.22 -16.26 -5.13
CA SER A 140 -7.62 -16.15 -4.70
C SER A 140 -8.37 -15.26 -5.68
N HIS A 141 -9.67 -15.47 -5.77
CA HIS A 141 -10.54 -14.69 -6.65
C HIS A 141 -11.94 -14.66 -6.05
N ASP A 142 -12.53 -13.47 -6.03
CA ASP A 142 -13.90 -13.18 -5.65
C ASP A 142 -14.35 -13.88 -4.36
N ASP A 143 -13.49 -13.86 -3.34
CA ASP A 143 -13.84 -14.35 -2.02
C ASP A 143 -14.35 -13.18 -1.16
N PRO A 144 -15.49 -13.32 -0.44
CA PRO A 144 -16.12 -12.22 0.29
C PRO A 144 -15.20 -11.52 1.29
N ASN A 145 -14.31 -12.25 1.96
CA ASN A 145 -13.37 -11.66 2.91
C ASN A 145 -12.32 -10.84 2.17
N THR A 146 -11.77 -11.38 1.07
CA THR A 146 -10.80 -10.64 0.25
C THR A 146 -11.42 -9.46 -0.49
N ASN A 147 -12.70 -9.52 -0.86
CA ASN A 147 -13.43 -8.41 -1.47
C ASN A 147 -13.54 -7.24 -0.48
N GLN A 148 -13.92 -7.52 0.76
CA GLN A 148 -13.93 -6.52 1.84
C GLN A 148 -12.53 -5.95 2.09
N GLY A 149 -11.53 -6.84 2.16
CA GLY A 149 -10.14 -6.47 2.35
C GLY A 149 -9.60 -5.57 1.23
N ALA A 150 -9.91 -5.86 -0.03
CA ALA A 150 -9.47 -5.08 -1.17
C ALA A 150 -10.19 -3.73 -1.24
N ASN A 151 -11.51 -3.68 -0.99
CA ASN A 151 -12.25 -2.43 -0.93
C ASN A 151 -11.64 -1.47 0.11
N LEU A 152 -11.33 -1.97 1.32
CA LEU A 152 -10.66 -1.17 2.34
C LEU A 152 -9.25 -0.71 1.91
N ALA A 153 -8.50 -1.50 1.13
CA ALA A 153 -7.19 -1.06 0.62
C ALA A 153 -7.33 0.15 -0.31
N LEU A 154 -8.27 0.09 -1.27
CA LEU A 154 -8.58 1.20 -2.20
C LEU A 154 -8.79 2.51 -1.45
N TRP A 155 -9.68 2.48 -0.45
CA TRP A 155 -10.07 3.68 0.30
C TRP A 155 -9.00 4.18 1.27
N ALA A 156 -8.12 3.30 1.76
CA ALA A 156 -6.99 3.71 2.58
C ALA A 156 -5.88 4.35 1.73
N GLU A 157 -5.59 3.80 0.55
CA GLU A 157 -4.57 4.30 -0.38
C GLU A 157 -4.94 5.65 -1.00
N ALA A 158 -6.23 6.00 -0.99
CA ALA A 158 -6.71 7.35 -1.26
C ALA A 158 -6.07 8.41 -0.33
N GLY A 159 -5.40 8.04 0.76
CA GLY A 159 -4.53 8.96 1.52
C GLY A 159 -3.41 9.60 0.68
N TRP A 160 -3.04 9.04 -0.47
CA TRP A 160 -2.12 9.65 -1.45
C TRP A 160 -2.81 10.55 -2.48
N PHE A 161 -4.14 10.53 -2.55
CA PHE A 161 -4.98 11.33 -3.44
C PHE A 161 -6.32 11.66 -2.76
N PRO A 162 -6.27 12.40 -1.63
CA PRO A 162 -7.35 12.45 -0.65
C PRO A 162 -8.63 13.12 -1.15
N SER A 163 -8.57 13.87 -2.25
CA SER A 163 -9.75 14.43 -2.92
C SER A 163 -10.85 13.40 -3.18
N LEU A 164 -10.50 12.11 -3.35
CA LEU A 164 -11.48 11.04 -3.48
C LEU A 164 -12.48 11.00 -2.30
N TRP A 165 -12.03 11.24 -1.06
CA TRP A 165 -12.90 11.19 0.12
C TRP A 165 -13.91 12.33 0.23
N ILE A 166 -13.85 13.32 -0.68
CA ILE A 166 -14.82 14.43 -0.76
C ILE A 166 -15.48 14.56 -2.12
N SER A 167 -14.95 13.90 -3.15
CA SER A 167 -15.50 13.92 -4.50
C SER A 167 -16.49 12.79 -4.77
N ASP A 168 -16.39 11.66 -4.06
CA ASP A 168 -17.32 10.54 -4.23
C ASP A 168 -18.58 10.76 -3.38
N PRO A 169 -19.78 10.86 -3.98
CA PRO A 169 -21.02 11.15 -3.25
C PRO A 169 -21.47 10.00 -2.33
N ARG A 170 -20.89 8.81 -2.45
CA ARG A 170 -21.19 7.66 -1.58
C ARG A 170 -20.40 7.71 -0.26
N VAL A 171 -19.43 8.62 -0.17
CA VAL A 171 -18.59 8.82 1.01
C VAL A 171 -19.26 9.78 1.98
N GLU A 172 -19.17 9.46 3.27
CA GLU A 172 -19.71 10.31 4.33
C GLU A 172 -18.70 10.47 5.47
N TRP A 173 -18.58 11.68 5.99
CA TRP A 173 -17.76 11.99 7.17
C TRP A 173 -18.65 12.27 8.39
N LYS A 174 -18.28 11.71 9.55
CA LYS A 174 -18.90 12.07 10.84
C LYS A 174 -17.86 12.46 11.87
N ALA A 175 -18.17 13.48 12.66
CA ALA A 175 -17.31 13.90 13.76
C ALA A 175 -17.29 12.85 14.88
N VAL A 176 -16.12 12.69 15.51
CA VAL A 176 -15.97 11.93 16.77
C VAL A 176 -15.51 12.87 17.87
N ASP A 177 -14.37 13.54 17.64
CA ASP A 177 -13.77 14.51 18.56
C ASP A 177 -12.95 15.55 17.79
N GLU A 178 -12.21 16.41 18.50
CA GLU A 178 -11.43 17.49 17.92
C GLU A 178 -10.40 17.03 16.87
N ASN A 179 -9.89 15.80 16.96
CA ASN A 179 -8.82 15.27 16.11
C ASN A 179 -9.18 13.93 15.46
N THR A 180 -10.48 13.59 15.43
CA THR A 180 -10.96 12.30 14.96
C THR A 180 -12.27 12.43 14.21
N ALA A 181 -12.36 11.71 13.10
CA ALA A 181 -13.60 11.54 12.36
C ALA A 181 -13.78 10.10 11.90
N LEU A 182 -15.03 9.72 11.64
CA LEU A 182 -15.36 8.49 10.92
C LEU A 182 -15.49 8.81 9.44
N LEU A 183 -14.87 7.96 8.61
CA LEU A 183 -15.01 7.95 7.17
C LEU A 183 -15.79 6.71 6.77
N TYR A 184 -17.02 6.89 6.30
CA TYR A 184 -17.85 5.83 5.75
C TYR A 184 -17.63 5.74 4.25
N VAL A 185 -17.35 4.53 3.75
CA VAL A 185 -17.06 4.27 2.34
C VAL A 185 -17.97 3.16 1.81
N PRO A 186 -18.32 3.16 0.52
CA PRO A 186 -19.21 2.15 -0.06
C PRO A 186 -18.59 0.75 -0.03
N TYR A 187 -19.42 -0.27 0.19
CA TYR A 187 -19.08 -1.68 0.01
C TYR A 187 -20.33 -2.49 -0.38
N GLY A 188 -20.52 -2.74 -1.69
CA GLY A 188 -21.78 -3.31 -2.19
C GLY A 188 -22.97 -2.41 -1.84
N ASP A 189 -24.01 -3.00 -1.25
CA ASP A 189 -25.18 -2.29 -0.74
C ASP A 189 -24.99 -1.76 0.69
N ASP A 190 -23.84 -2.03 1.32
CA ASP A 190 -23.49 -1.60 2.68
C ASP A 190 -22.31 -0.61 2.66
N ARG A 191 -21.73 -0.36 3.82
CA ARG A 191 -20.59 0.53 4.01
C ARG A 191 -19.54 -0.09 4.91
N GLU A 192 -18.29 0.22 4.61
CA GLU A 192 -17.19 0.02 5.52
C GLU A 192 -16.85 1.35 6.21
N THR A 193 -16.19 1.27 7.37
CA THR A 193 -15.87 2.45 8.18
C THR A 193 -14.39 2.48 8.51
N PHE A 194 -13.77 3.64 8.35
CA PHE A 194 -12.49 3.96 8.96
C PHE A 194 -12.68 4.91 10.13
N VAL A 195 -11.89 4.68 11.18
CA VAL A 195 -11.56 5.74 12.13
C VAL A 195 -10.33 6.46 11.57
N VAL A 196 -10.44 7.77 11.39
CA VAL A 196 -9.36 8.61 10.86
C VAL A 196 -8.88 9.54 11.96
N ARG A 197 -7.59 9.47 12.27
CA ARG A 197 -6.94 10.32 13.26
C ARG A 197 -6.10 11.38 12.58
N PHE A 198 -6.18 12.60 13.08
CA PHE A 198 -5.48 13.76 12.56
C PHE A 198 -4.42 14.20 13.58
N ASP A 199 -3.22 14.52 13.09
CA ASP A 199 -2.17 15.05 13.94
C ASP A 199 -2.55 16.48 14.39
N PRO A 200 -2.67 16.75 15.70
CA PRO A 200 -3.18 18.02 16.22
C PRO A 200 -2.26 19.20 15.91
N LYS A 201 -0.97 18.96 15.59
CA LYS A 201 0.00 20.02 15.30
C LYS A 201 -0.04 20.46 13.84
N SER A 202 -0.05 19.49 12.92
CA SER A 202 0.01 19.73 11.49
C SER A 202 -1.36 19.77 10.83
N GLY A 203 -2.41 19.26 11.49
CA GLY A 203 -3.75 19.11 10.92
C GLY A 203 -3.83 18.03 9.82
N LYS A 204 -2.76 17.29 9.57
CA LYS A 204 -2.72 16.24 8.55
C LYS A 204 -3.30 14.93 9.07
N VAL A 205 -3.82 14.09 8.18
CA VAL A 205 -4.14 12.69 8.52
C VAL A 205 -2.87 12.00 9.00
N ASP A 206 -2.92 11.46 10.20
CA ASP A 206 -1.85 10.66 10.78
C ASP A 206 -2.03 9.19 10.36
N PHE A 207 -3.18 8.59 10.73
CA PHE A 207 -3.49 7.22 10.35
C PHE A 207 -5.00 6.97 10.16
N LEU A 208 -5.29 5.90 9.42
CA LEU A 208 -6.60 5.32 9.27
C LEU A 208 -6.58 3.90 9.86
N GLU A 209 -7.67 3.50 10.50
CA GLU A 209 -7.84 2.13 10.98
C GLU A 209 -9.23 1.58 10.68
N SER A 210 -9.30 0.29 10.34
CA SER A 210 -10.56 -0.41 10.10
C SER A 210 -10.42 -1.91 10.39
N MET A 211 -11.53 -2.56 10.72
CA MET A 211 -11.58 -4.01 10.87
C MET A 211 -11.59 -4.67 9.50
N ARG A 212 -10.50 -5.37 9.16
CA ARG A 212 -10.25 -5.91 7.82
C ARG A 212 -9.97 -7.40 7.87
N TYR A 213 -10.53 -8.18 6.94
CA TYR A 213 -10.08 -9.55 6.75
C TYR A 213 -8.68 -9.60 6.12
N ARG A 214 -7.78 -10.38 6.72
CA ARG A 214 -6.45 -10.66 6.17
C ARG A 214 -6.44 -11.88 5.24
N GLU A 215 -7.33 -12.84 5.49
CA GLU A 215 -7.32 -14.16 4.88
C GLU A 215 -8.67 -14.46 4.23
N SER A 216 -8.64 -15.19 3.11
CA SER A 216 -9.81 -15.72 2.43
C SER A 216 -10.44 -16.89 3.20
N GLY A 217 -11.68 -17.21 2.85
CA GLY A 217 -12.39 -18.40 3.31
C GLY A 217 -13.24 -18.20 4.56
N GLU A 218 -14.12 -19.17 4.81
CA GLU A 218 -15.09 -19.09 5.90
C GLU A 218 -14.44 -19.16 7.30
N GLY A 219 -15.12 -18.59 8.29
CA GLY A 219 -14.71 -18.65 9.70
C GLY A 219 -13.49 -17.79 10.07
N LYS A 220 -12.92 -17.05 9.11
CA LYS A 220 -11.86 -16.08 9.40
C LYS A 220 -12.40 -14.91 10.20
N LYS A 221 -11.51 -14.23 10.92
CA LYS A 221 -11.84 -13.05 11.72
C LYS A 221 -11.22 -11.81 11.11
N LYS A 222 -11.93 -10.69 11.24
CA LYS A 222 -11.35 -9.38 10.96
C LYS A 222 -10.29 -9.06 12.02
N ILE A 223 -9.22 -8.40 11.57
CA ILE A 223 -8.15 -7.88 12.42
C ILE A 223 -8.12 -6.37 12.20
N LEU A 224 -7.84 -5.61 13.25
CA LEU A 224 -7.66 -4.18 13.10
C LEU A 224 -6.43 -3.93 12.21
N TRP A 225 -6.68 -3.27 11.10
CA TRP A 225 -5.69 -2.91 10.10
C TRP A 225 -5.48 -1.41 10.12
N ILE A 226 -4.22 -1.00 10.19
CA ILE A 226 -3.83 0.40 10.37
C ILE A 226 -2.94 0.80 9.19
N THR A 227 -3.26 1.92 8.57
CA THR A 227 -2.41 2.58 7.59
C THR A 227 -2.00 3.96 8.07
N ARG A 228 -0.75 4.34 7.87
CA ARG A 228 -0.20 5.61 8.38
C ARG A 228 0.59 6.32 7.31
N ASN A 229 0.44 7.65 7.27
CA ASN A 229 1.32 8.51 6.48
C ASN A 229 2.53 8.88 7.33
N GLU A 230 3.73 8.55 6.83
CA GLU A 230 4.97 8.89 7.50
C GLU A 230 5.40 10.31 7.12
N SER A 231 5.78 11.10 8.12
CA SER A 231 6.23 12.49 7.93
C SER A 231 7.59 12.61 7.25
N ALA A 232 8.38 11.53 7.21
CA ALA A 232 9.67 11.48 6.52
C ALA A 232 9.89 10.11 5.85
N PRO A 233 10.52 10.07 4.65
CA PRO A 233 10.92 8.80 4.04
C PRO A 233 11.91 8.05 4.94
N LYS A 234 11.72 6.75 5.15
CA LYS A 234 12.73 5.93 5.85
C LYS A 234 13.95 5.68 4.96
N SER A 235 15.12 6.13 5.42
CA SER A 235 16.46 5.75 4.92
C SER A 235 16.70 6.02 3.42
N GLY A 236 17.05 7.27 3.12
CA GLY A 236 17.69 7.66 1.86
C GLY A 236 16.84 7.45 0.60
N SER A 237 15.52 7.45 0.73
CA SER A 237 14.59 7.48 -0.40
C SER A 237 14.08 8.91 -0.63
N SER A 238 14.16 9.38 -1.88
CA SER A 238 13.45 10.57 -2.36
C SER A 238 12.09 10.11 -2.86
N GLY A 239 11.02 10.41 -2.13
CA GLY A 239 9.66 10.03 -2.52
C GLY A 239 8.67 11.16 -2.23
N LEU A 240 7.57 11.19 -2.98
CA LEU A 240 6.46 12.11 -2.80
C LEU A 240 5.76 11.89 -1.46
N ALA A 241 5.63 10.64 -1.04
CA ALA A 241 5.03 10.24 0.22
C ALA A 241 5.59 8.89 0.69
N THR A 242 5.50 8.60 1.98
CA THR A 242 5.73 7.25 2.51
C THR A 242 4.54 6.82 3.35
N GLY A 243 4.00 5.63 3.07
CA GLY A 243 2.91 5.01 3.81
C GLY A 243 3.34 3.70 4.46
N THR A 244 2.71 3.34 5.58
CA THR A 244 2.90 2.03 6.22
C THR A 244 1.58 1.30 6.39
N ALA A 245 1.67 -0.03 6.45
CA ALA A 245 0.54 -0.90 6.77
C ALA A 245 0.92 -1.83 7.93
N THR A 246 0.03 -1.93 8.91
CA THR A 246 0.21 -2.70 10.15
C THR A 246 -1.04 -3.53 10.43
N TRP A 247 -0.83 -4.79 10.81
CA TRP A 247 -1.87 -5.59 11.46
C TRP A 247 -1.69 -5.48 12.96
N MET A 248 -2.75 -5.19 13.70
CA MET A 248 -2.65 -4.97 15.15
C MET A 248 -2.09 -6.19 15.89
N ASP A 249 -2.41 -7.41 15.44
CA ASP A 249 -1.89 -8.66 16.01
C ASP A 249 -0.38 -8.87 15.79
N GLN A 250 0.24 -8.11 14.88
CA GLN A 250 1.69 -8.13 14.62
C GLN A 250 2.44 -7.00 15.35
N GLY A 251 1.73 -5.98 15.82
CA GLY A 251 2.28 -4.86 16.62
C GLY A 251 3.31 -3.97 15.91
N SER A 252 3.63 -4.20 14.63
CA SER A 252 4.59 -3.42 13.87
C SER A 252 4.29 -3.46 12.37
N PRO A 253 4.72 -2.46 11.59
CA PRO A 253 4.50 -2.45 10.15
C PRO A 253 5.06 -3.69 9.45
N TRP A 254 4.26 -4.26 8.56
CA TRP A 254 4.67 -5.34 7.67
C TRP A 254 5.03 -4.83 6.26
N ALA A 255 4.61 -3.61 5.93
CA ALA A 255 4.94 -2.94 4.68
C ALA A 255 5.25 -1.45 4.88
N TYR A 256 6.22 -0.97 4.09
CA TYR A 256 6.54 0.44 3.86
C TYR A 256 6.49 0.71 2.37
N PHE A 257 5.68 1.65 1.93
CA PHE A 257 5.58 2.08 0.53
C PHE A 257 6.13 3.49 0.40
N THR A 258 7.12 3.70 -0.45
CA THR A 258 7.58 5.03 -0.84
C THR A 258 7.10 5.30 -2.26
N LEU A 259 6.19 6.26 -2.37
CA LEU A 259 5.68 6.76 -3.65
C LEU A 259 6.75 7.63 -4.29
N GLU A 260 7.07 7.40 -5.56
CA GLU A 260 8.15 8.12 -6.26
C GLU A 260 7.63 8.92 -7.45
N LYS A 261 6.56 8.43 -8.10
CA LYS A 261 5.91 9.11 -9.21
C LYS A 261 4.41 8.80 -9.21
N ALA A 262 3.62 9.81 -9.57
CA ALA A 262 2.20 9.67 -9.87
C ALA A 262 1.93 10.17 -11.29
N ILE A 263 0.96 9.56 -11.97
CA ILE A 263 0.39 10.03 -13.25
C ILE A 263 -1.11 10.12 -13.02
N TYR A 264 -1.68 11.31 -13.16
CA TYR A 264 -3.08 11.56 -12.82
C TYR A 264 -3.99 11.65 -14.04
N ASN A 265 -5.23 11.20 -13.86
CA ASN A 265 -6.33 11.31 -14.83
C ASN A 265 -6.00 10.75 -16.23
N ALA A 266 -5.04 9.84 -16.33
CA ALA A 266 -4.71 9.15 -17.57
C ALA A 266 -5.75 8.06 -17.89
N ASP A 267 -5.86 7.67 -19.16
CA ASP A 267 -6.62 6.47 -19.53
C ASP A 267 -5.88 5.22 -19.04
N VAL A 268 -6.48 4.54 -18.05
CA VAL A 268 -5.94 3.33 -17.42
C VAL A 268 -6.72 2.07 -17.80
N SER A 269 -7.68 2.16 -18.72
CA SER A 269 -8.66 1.09 -18.99
C SER A 269 -8.00 -0.23 -19.40
N GLU A 270 -7.02 -0.17 -20.30
CA GLU A 270 -6.22 -1.32 -20.72
C GLU A 270 -5.38 -1.85 -19.56
N PHE A 271 -4.76 -0.95 -18.79
CA PHE A 271 -3.81 -1.33 -17.75
C PHE A 271 -4.50 -1.99 -16.55
N LEU A 272 -5.67 -1.47 -16.16
CA LEU A 272 -6.49 -1.99 -15.07
C LEU A 272 -7.01 -3.41 -15.37
N ARG A 273 -7.34 -3.70 -16.65
CA ARG A 273 -7.89 -4.97 -17.10
C ARG A 273 -6.86 -5.95 -17.67
N GLY A 274 -5.61 -5.53 -17.83
CA GLY A 274 -4.50 -6.37 -18.28
C GLY A 274 -4.12 -7.47 -17.29
N ARG A 275 -3.08 -8.26 -17.59
CA ARG A 275 -2.49 -9.21 -16.63
C ARG A 275 -0.99 -8.94 -16.52
N GLY A 276 -0.54 -8.51 -15.34
CA GLY A 276 0.83 -8.02 -15.15
C GLY A 276 0.99 -6.53 -15.52
N LEU A 277 2.25 -6.15 -15.78
CA LEU A 277 2.65 -4.83 -16.29
C LEU A 277 2.65 -4.79 -17.82
#